data_AF-A0A7X5E8B1-F1
#
_entry.id   AF-A0A7X5E8B1-F1
#
_cell.length_a   1.000
_cell.length_b   1.000
_cell.length_c   1.000
_cell.angle_alpha   90.00
_cell.angle_beta   90.00
_cell.angle_gamma   90.00
#
_symmetry.space_group_name_H-M   'P 1'
#
loop_
_entity.id
_entity.type
_entity.pdbx_description
1 polymer ?
#
loop_
_entity_poly.entity_id
_entity_poly.type
_entity_poly.pdbx_seq_one_letter_code
_entity_poly.pdbx_strand_id
1 'polypeptide(L)' 'MVNAIGSMAGKGKMSKIVPFLDEGVAVTISRINVDYVMTGRGIVHLWGKTL' A
#
# COMPACT_ATOMS: atom_id res chain seq x y z
N MET A 1 4.88 -4.06 -11.43
CA MET A 1 5.26 -4.88 -10.25
C MET A 1 4.06 -5.06 -9.34
N VAL A 2 3.79 -6.30 -8.90
CA VAL A 2 2.60 -6.64 -8.10
C VAL A 2 2.94 -6.66 -6.61
N ASN A 3 2.19 -5.91 -5.80
CA ASN A 3 2.35 -5.88 -4.34
C ASN A 3 1.11 -6.45 -3.63
N ALA A 4 1.34 -7.40 -2.74
CA ALA A 4 0.31 -7.96 -1.87
C ALA A 4 0.55 -7.53 -0.41
N ILE A 5 -0.44 -6.90 0.20
CA ILE A 5 -0.36 -6.45 1.60
C ILE A 5 -1.66 -6.76 2.35
N GLY A 6 -1.53 -7.22 3.59
CA GLY A 6 -2.69 -7.32 4.49
C GLY A 6 -3.28 -5.93 4.74
N SER A 7 -4.61 -5.79 4.70
CA SER A 7 -5.24 -4.47 4.89
C SER A 7 -5.14 -3.95 6.34
N MET A 8 -4.89 -4.85 7.30
CA MET A 8 -4.78 -4.56 8.73
C MET A 8 -3.48 -5.10 9.33
N ALA A 9 -3.06 -4.49 10.44
CA ALA A 9 -1.94 -4.88 11.30
C ALA A 9 -2.37 -4.86 12.78
N GLY A 10 -1.48 -5.31 13.68
CA GLY A 10 -1.70 -5.19 15.13
C GLY A 10 -2.95 -5.91 15.64
N LYS A 11 -3.21 -7.13 15.15
CA LYS A 11 -4.43 -7.91 15.43
C LYS A 11 -5.73 -7.19 14.99
N GLY A 12 -5.69 -6.51 13.84
CA GLY A 12 -6.88 -5.87 13.29
C GLY A 12 -7.15 -4.47 13.83
N LYS A 13 -6.21 -3.86 14.57
CA LYS A 13 -6.40 -2.54 15.18
C LYS A 13 -5.88 -1.39 14.32
N MET A 14 -4.96 -1.66 13.41
CA MET A 14 -4.25 -0.62 12.63
C MET A 14 -4.44 -0.87 11.14
N SER A 15 -4.81 0.15 10.36
CA SER A 15 -4.84 0.07 8.90
C SER A 15 -3.42 0.14 8.35
N LYS A 16 -3.10 -0.69 7.33
CA LYS A 16 -1.85 -0.55 6.56
C LYS A 16 -1.98 0.43 5.39
N ILE A 17 -3.20 0.84 5.05
CA ILE A 17 -3.47 1.88 4.05
C ILE A 17 -3.61 3.19 4.83
N VAL A 18 -2.57 4.02 4.76
CA VAL A 18 -2.44 5.28 5.51
C VAL A 18 -2.14 6.44 4.55
N PRO A 19 -2.56 7.68 4.85
CA PRO A 19 -2.28 8.84 4.01
C PRO A 19 -0.81 9.27 4.07
N PHE A 20 -0.14 9.02 5.19
CA PHE A 20 1.27 9.35 5.43
C PHE A 20 1.96 8.19 6.14
N LEU A 21 3.24 7.97 5.82
CA LEU A 21 4.09 7.05 6.56
C LEU A 21 4.55 7.69 7.86
N ASP A 22 4.83 6.87 8.86
CA ASP A 22 5.47 7.33 10.09
C ASP A 22 6.86 7.92 9.78
N GLU A 23 7.27 8.91 10.57
CA GLU A 23 8.54 9.59 10.37
C GLU A 23 9.72 8.61 10.50
N GLY A 24 10.69 8.72 9.58
CA GLY A 24 11.87 7.85 9.55
C GLY A 24 11.67 6.47 8.93
N VAL A 25 10.47 6.14 8.41
CA VAL A 25 10.23 4.86 7.71
C VAL A 25 10.89 4.85 6.33
N ALA A 26 11.58 3.76 6.01
CA ALA A 26 12.20 3.57 4.70
C ALA A 26 11.18 3.17 3.62
N VAL A 27 11.19 3.87 2.49
CA VAL A 27 10.38 3.52 1.31
C VAL A 27 11.16 2.53 0.44
N THR A 28 10.71 1.28 0.41
CA THR A 28 11.33 0.22 -0.41
C THR A 28 10.77 0.14 -1.82
N ILE A 29 9.53 0.61 -2.02
CA ILE A 29 8.85 0.64 -3.32
C ILE A 29 8.26 2.03 -3.54
N SER A 30 8.78 2.73 -4.56
CA SER A 30 8.32 4.08 -4.93
C SER A 30 6.96 4.07 -5.63
N ARG A 31 6.20 5.15 -5.47
CA ARG A 31 4.88 5.38 -6.09
C ARG A 31 4.84 5.18 -7.61
N ILE A 32 5.96 5.41 -8.30
CA ILE A 32 6.06 5.26 -9.76
C ILE A 32 6.26 3.81 -10.20
N ASN A 33 6.69 2.93 -9.29
CA ASN A 33 7.01 1.54 -9.60
C ASN A 33 5.88 0.57 -9.22
N VAL A 34 4.83 1.08 -8.57
CA VAL A 34 3.67 0.29 -8.17
C VAL A 34 2.71 0.18 -9.36
N ASP A 35 2.37 -1.06 -9.70
CA ASP A 35 1.45 -1.38 -10.79
C ASP A 35 0.12 -1.85 -10.19
N TYR A 36 0.16 -2.93 -9.40
CA TYR A 36 -1.01 -3.45 -8.69
C TYR A 36 -0.79 -3.51 -7.18
N VAL A 37 -1.84 -3.17 -6.43
CA VAL A 37 -1.93 -3.36 -4.98
C VAL A 37 -3.10 -4.30 -4.68
N MET A 38 -2.81 -5.40 -4.00
CA MET A 38 -3.79 -6.40 -3.58
C MET A 38 -3.89 -6.43 -2.06
N THR A 39 -5.12 -6.48 -1.56
CA THR A 39 -5.43 -6.68 -0.14
C THR A 39 -6.55 -7.71 0.01
N GLY A 40 -6.81 -8.15 1.24
CA GLY A 40 -7.98 -9.01 1.53
C GLY A 40 -9.34 -8.38 1.23
N ARG A 41 -9.40 -7.12 0.77
CA ARG A 41 -10.62 -6.41 0.36
C ARG A 41 -10.75 -6.25 -1.17
N GLY A 42 -9.73 -6.62 -1.94
CA GLY A 42 -9.73 -6.48 -3.39
C GLY A 42 -8.38 -6.07 -3.97
N ILE A 43 -8.39 -5.79 -5.27
CA ILE A 43 -7.23 -5.41 -6.09
C ILE A 43 -7.45 -4.03 -6.72
N VAL A 44 -6.39 -3.23 -6.78
CA VAL A 44 -6.37 -1.93 -7.46
C VAL A 44 -5.15 -1.83 -8.38
N HIS A 45 -5.36 -1.29 -9.57
CA HIS A 45 -4.32 -0.95 -10.54
C HIS A 45 -4.02 0.56 -10.46
N LEU A 46 -2.78 0.92 -10.16
CA LEU A 46 -2.35 2.30 -9.87
C LEU A 46 -1.54 2.93 -10.99
N TRP A 47 -1.10 2.16 -11.99
CA TRP A 47 -0.35 2.72 -13.12
C TRP A 47 -1.17 3.76 -13.88
N GLY A 48 -0.57 4.94 -14.10
CA GLY A 48 -1.21 6.05 -14.82
C GLY A 48 -2.35 6.76 -14.07
N LYS A 49 -2.52 6.51 -12.77
CA LYS A 49 -3.51 7.21 -11.93
C LYS A 49 -2.94 8.50 -11.32
N THR A 50 -3.81 9.49 -11.11
CA THR A 50 -3.49 10.73 -10.39
C THR A 50 -3.64 10.54 -8.88
N LEU A 51 -3.05 11.45 -8.10
CA LEU A 51 -3.26 11.55 -6.65
C LEU A 51 -4.65 12.09 -6.32
#